data_AF-A0A2N2FSL6-F1
#
_entry.id   AF-A0A2N2FSL6-F1
#
_cell.length_a   1.000
_cell.length_b   1.000
_cell.length_c   1.000
_cell.angle_alpha   90.00
_cell.angle_beta   90.00
_cell.angle_gamma   90.00
#
_symmetry.space_group_name_H-M   'P 1'
#
loop_
_entity.id
_entity.type
_entity.pdbx_description
1 polymer ?
#
loop_
_entity_poly.entity_id
_entity_poly.type
_entity_poly.pdbx_seq_one_letter_code
_entity_poly.pdbx_strand_id
1 'polypeptide(L)'
;MIHLSEESQKQNRLEMIKQALKDKAPLTYSELETSGKLQEFLEAHDNEMMARYNDAKKKAWEETLDSSLGFADSCCDETSSPM
;
A
#
# COMPACT_ATOMS: atom_id res chain seq x y z
N MET A 1 6.47 -20.99 -9.16
CA MET A 1 6.04 -19.68 -8.61
C MET A 1 4.58 -19.52 -9.01
N ILE A 2 3.65 -19.58 -8.07
CA ILE A 2 2.20 -19.54 -8.38
C ILE A 2 1.88 -18.08 -8.74
N HIS A 3 1.79 -17.79 -10.04
CA HIS A 3 1.18 -16.55 -10.53
C HIS A 3 -0.32 -16.65 -10.26
N LEU A 4 -0.73 -16.35 -9.03
CA LEU A 4 -2.12 -16.02 -8.73
C LEU A 4 -2.43 -14.75 -9.53
N SER A 5 -3.43 -14.82 -10.40
CA SER A 5 -3.94 -13.68 -11.15
C SER A 5 -4.31 -12.56 -10.17
N GLU A 6 -4.14 -11.29 -10.55
CA GLU A 6 -4.48 -10.13 -9.71
C GLU A 6 -5.92 -10.23 -9.16
N GLU A 7 -6.83 -10.82 -9.95
CA GLU A 7 -8.20 -11.12 -9.57
C GLU A 7 -8.28 -12.09 -8.37
N SER A 8 -7.51 -13.17 -8.38
CA SER A 8 -7.48 -14.14 -7.27
C SER A 8 -6.89 -13.56 -5.99
N GLN A 9 -5.92 -12.64 -6.11
CA GLN A 9 -5.39 -11.92 -4.96
C GLN A 9 -6.41 -10.93 -4.40
N LYS A 10 -7.15 -10.23 -5.28
CA LYS A 10 -8.23 -9.33 -4.87
C LYS A 10 -9.32 -10.10 -4.12
N GLN A 11 -9.77 -11.23 -4.64
CA GLN A 11 -10.77 -12.07 -3.98
C GLN A 11 -10.31 -12.50 -2.57
N ASN A 12 -9.05 -12.92 -2.44
CA ASN A 12 -8.50 -13.27 -1.13
C ASN A 12 -8.49 -12.09 -0.15
N ARG A 13 -8.11 -10.89 -0.59
CA ARG A 13 -8.17 -9.68 0.26
C ARG A 13 -9.60 -9.34 0.68
N LEU A 14 -10.56 -9.43 -0.24
CA LEU A 14 -11.98 -9.19 0.07
C LEU A 14 -12.51 -10.18 1.12
N GLU A 15 -12.13 -11.46 1.04
CA GLU A 15 -12.47 -12.45 2.07
C GLU A 15 -11.89 -12.10 3.44
N MET A 16 -10.62 -11.68 3.48
CA MET A 16 -9.98 -11.25 4.71
C MET A 16 -10.66 -10.02 5.31
N ILE A 17 -10.98 -9.00 4.50
CA ILE A 17 -11.69 -7.80 4.94
C ILE A 17 -13.09 -8.17 5.45
N LYS A 18 -13.80 -9.06 4.76
CA LYS A 18 -15.11 -9.57 5.18
C LYS A 18 -15.03 -10.26 6.54
N GLN A 19 -14.03 -11.11 6.76
CA GLN A 19 -13.84 -11.79 8.04
C GLN A 19 -13.50 -10.79 9.15
N ALA A 20 -12.59 -9.84 8.89
CA ALA A 20 -12.26 -8.79 9.85
C ALA A 20 -13.48 -7.93 10.21
N LEU A 21 -14.33 -7.60 9.24
CA LEU A 21 -15.57 -6.87 9.47
C LEU A 21 -16.53 -7.65 10.37
N LYS A 22 -16.71 -8.95 10.14
CA LYS A 22 -17.50 -9.83 11.00
C LYS A 22 -16.96 -9.87 12.43
N ASP A 23 -15.64 -9.97 12.57
CA ASP A 23 -15.00 -10.16 13.88
C ASP A 23 -14.96 -8.85 14.70
N LYS A 24 -14.78 -7.71 14.03
CA LYS A 24 -14.56 -6.41 14.69
C LYS A 24 -15.81 -5.54 14.74
N ALA A 25 -16.73 -5.68 13.80
CA ALA A 25 -17.96 -4.89 13.73
C ALA A 25 -19.14 -5.73 13.22
N PRO A 26 -19.57 -6.77 13.97
CA PRO A 26 -20.62 -7.69 13.55
C PRO A 26 -21.97 -7.01 13.26
N LEU A 27 -22.30 -5.95 14.00
CA LEU A 27 -23.53 -5.16 13.75
C LEU A 27 -23.47 -4.46 12.40
N THR A 28 -22.36 -3.79 12.10
CA THR A 28 -22.13 -3.13 10.81
C THR A 28 -22.12 -4.14 9.66
N TYR A 29 -21.53 -5.32 9.86
CA TYR A 29 -21.62 -6.42 8.88
C TYR A 29 -23.08 -6.77 8.57
N SER A 30 -23.89 -6.98 9.61
CA SER A 30 -25.30 -7.36 9.44
C SER A 30 -26.11 -6.25 8.76
N GLU A 31 -25.86 -4.99 9.07
CA GLU A 31 -26.51 -3.83 8.42
C GLU A 31 -26.13 -3.72 6.94
N LEU A 32 -24.85 -3.90 6.61
CA LEU A 32 -24.37 -3.88 5.24
C LEU A 32 -24.89 -5.06 4.41
N GLU A 33 -25.01 -6.25 5.02
CA GLU A 33 -25.55 -7.44 4.38
C GLU A 33 -27.06 -7.28 4.12
N THR A 34 -27.82 -6.83 5.11
CA THR A 34 -29.28 -6.61 4.98
C THR A 34 -29.64 -5.47 4.03
N SER A 35 -28.80 -4.43 3.96
CA SER A 35 -28.98 -3.31 3.03
C SER A 35 -28.46 -3.60 1.60
N GLY A 36 -27.82 -4.75 1.37
CA GLY A 36 -27.25 -5.11 0.07
C GLY A 36 -25.99 -4.31 -0.31
N LYS A 37 -25.42 -3.54 0.61
CA LYS A 37 -24.24 -2.67 0.38
C LYS A 37 -22.91 -3.32 0.74
N LEU A 38 -22.94 -4.57 1.20
CA LEU A 38 -21.74 -5.27 1.67
C LEU A 38 -20.64 -5.33 0.61
N GLN A 39 -20.97 -5.67 -0.64
CA GLN A 39 -19.95 -5.80 -1.68
C GLN A 39 -19.30 -4.46 -2.03
N GLU A 40 -20.10 -3.40 -2.19
CA GLU A 40 -19.61 -2.04 -2.44
C GLU A 40 -18.68 -1.57 -1.32
N PHE A 41 -19.05 -1.83 -0.06
CA PHE A 41 -18.21 -1.51 1.09
C PHE A 41 -16.86 -2.26 1.05
N LEU A 42 -16.88 -3.57 0.79
CA LEU A 42 -15.66 -4.37 0.74
C LEU A 42 -14.72 -3.91 -0.38
N GLU A 43 -15.26 -3.61 -1.57
CA GLU A 43 -14.48 -3.12 -2.71
C GLU A 43 -13.90 -1.72 -2.46
N ALA A 44 -14.70 -0.80 -1.90
CA ALA A 44 -14.22 0.53 -1.54
C ALA A 44 -13.08 0.47 -0.53
N HIS A 45 -13.21 -0.39 0.49
CA HIS A 45 -12.19 -0.56 1.51
C HIS A 45 -10.91 -1.24 0.97
N ASP A 46 -11.02 -2.23 0.08
CA ASP A 46 -9.85 -2.83 -0.59
C ASP A 46 -9.10 -1.79 -1.44
N ASN A 47 -9.84 -1.00 -2.22
CA ASN A 47 -9.26 0.05 -3.06
C ASN A 47 -8.53 1.11 -2.23
N GLU A 48 -9.13 1.58 -1.13
CA GLU A 48 -8.49 2.55 -0.25
C GLU A 48 -7.21 1.98 0.39
N MET A 49 -7.27 0.74 0.89
CA MET A 49 -6.12 0.06 1.48
C MET A 49 -4.97 -0.09 0.46
N MET A 50 -5.29 -0.56 -0.75
CA MET A 50 -4.31 -0.75 -1.81
C MET A 50 -3.74 0.58 -2.31
N ALA A 51 -4.54 1.64 -2.38
CA ALA A 51 -4.05 2.97 -2.70
C ALA A 51 -3.00 3.44 -1.69
N ARG A 52 -3.30 3.35 -0.38
CA ARG A 52 -2.36 3.71 0.69
C ARG A 52 -1.10 2.85 0.66
N TYR A 53 -1.24 1.55 0.41
CA TYR A 53 -0.10 0.63 0.28
C TYR A 53 0.82 1.02 -0.88
N ASN A 54 0.24 1.30 -2.06
CA ASN A 54 1.00 1.70 -3.24
C ASN A 54 1.71 3.05 -3.04
N ASP A 55 1.05 3.99 -2.37
CA ASP A 55 1.62 5.30 -2.06
C ASP A 55 2.79 5.18 -1.07
N ALA A 56 2.63 4.40 -0.01
CA ALA A 56 3.70 4.09 0.93
C ALA A 56 4.88 3.37 0.27
N LYS A 57 4.59 2.42 -0.63
CA LYS A 57 5.61 1.72 -1.42
C LYS A 57 6.39 2.70 -2.29
N LYS A 58 5.69 3.61 -2.99
CA LYS A 58 6.32 4.65 -3.82
C LYS A 58 7.22 5.56 -2.97
N LYS A 59 6.71 6.04 -1.84
CA LYS A 59 7.47 6.90 -0.93
C LYS A 59 8.73 6.21 -0.39
N ALA A 60 8.63 4.95 0.02
CA ALA A 60 9.78 4.18 0.47
C ALA A 60 10.86 4.02 -0.63
N TRP A 61 10.44 3.87 -1.89
CA TRP A 61 11.36 3.86 -3.03
C TRP A 61 12.04 5.21 -3.24
N GLU A 62 11.29 6.31 -3.17
CA GLU A 62 11.84 7.67 -3.28
C GLU A 62 12.83 7.96 -2.15
N GLU A 63 12.49 7.65 -0.90
CA GLU A 63 13.39 7.78 0.26
C GLU A 63 14.66 6.93 0.11
N THR A 64 14.53 5.71 -0.41
CA THR A 64 15.69 4.83 -0.66
C THR A 64 16.58 5.37 -1.78
N LEU A 65 15.99 5.90 -2.86
CA LEU A 65 16.74 6.52 -3.95
C LEU A 65 17.46 7.78 -3.47
N ASP A 66 16.80 8.65 -2.72
CA ASP A 66 17.41 9.84 -2.14
C ASP A 66 18.56 9.48 -1.20
N SER A 67 18.37 8.48 -0.32
CA SER A 67 19.41 8.01 0.58
C SER A 67 20.58 7.31 -0.14
N SER A 68 20.35 6.63 -1.26
CA SER A 68 21.38 5.84 -1.96
C SER A 68 22.10 6.62 -3.07
N LEU A 69 21.44 7.61 -3.67
CA LEU A 69 21.99 8.48 -4.71
C LEU A 69 22.36 9.88 -4.19
N GLY A 70 21.91 10.26 -3.00
CA GLY A 70 22.33 11.46 -2.26
C GLY A 70 23.75 11.38 -1.69
N PHE A 71 24.61 10.53 -2.26
CA PHE A 71 26.04 10.50 -1.95
C PHE A 71 26.74 11.73 -2.58
N ALA A 72 26.75 12.81 -1.81
CA ALA A 72 27.78 13.84 -1.75
C ALA A 72 28.35 14.38 -3.09
N ASP A 73 27.73 15.44 -3.63
CA ASP A 73 28.42 16.42 -4.47
C ASP A 73 29.29 17.39 -3.64
N SER A 74 30.05 16.86 -2.66
CA SER A 74 30.78 17.67 -1.68
C SER A 74 32.23 17.22 -1.45
N CYS A 75 32.86 16.57 -2.43
CA CYS A 75 34.28 16.23 -2.25
C CYS A 75 35.09 16.28 -3.54
N CYS A 76 35.03 17.40 -4.27
CA CYS A 76 36.09 17.80 -5.19
C CYS A 76 36.27 19.32 -5.13
N ASP A 77 36.75 19.85 -4.01
CA ASP A 77 37.46 21.14 -4.00
C ASP A 77 38.86 20.87 -4.58
N GLU A 78 38.93 20.66 -5.90
CA GLU A 78 40.20 20.62 -6.60
C GLU A 78 40.71 22.05 -6.81
N THR A 79 41.92 22.29 -6.30
CA THR A 79 42.86 23.38 -6.65
C THR A 79 42.96 24.58 -5.71
N SER A 80 43.07 24.36 -4.39
CA SER A 80 44.00 25.18 -3.60
C SER A 80 45.43 24.73 -3.93
N SER A 81 45.97 25.24 -5.04
CA SER A 81 47.37 25.04 -5.42
C SER A 81 48.29 25.82 -4.47
N PRO A 82 49.28 25.18 -3.83
CA PRO A 82 50.32 25.89 -3.12
C PRO A 82 51.52 26.10 -4.05
N MET A 83 51.75 27.33 -4.50
CA MET A 83 53.08 27.95 -4.68
C MET A 83 52.93 29.46 -4.83
#